data_AF-A0A0W0V8X2-F1
#
_entry.id   AF-A0A0W0V8X2-F1
#
_cell.length_a   1.000
_cell.length_b   1.000
_cell.length_c   1.000
_cell.angle_alpha   90.00
_cell.angle_beta   90.00
_cell.angle_gamma   90.00
#
_symmetry.space_group_name_H-M   'P 1'
#
loop_
_entity.id
_entity.type
_entity.pdbx_description
1 polymer ?
#
loop_
_entity_poly.entity_id
_entity_poly.type
_entity_poly.pdbx_seq_one_letter_code
_entity_poly.pdbx_strand_id
1 'polypeptide(L)'
;MRKKICLTIFALFFTHFAAASCPNAKPTDDVNFCPSFKTAATCYCVSSGLPSGMCQDMNSLYSRMISVFGSLQKACEYQKYTSTQDCIDNWNCYLRGGVDSRGRICNSTYKACQ
;
A
#
# COMPACT_ATOMS: atom_id res chain seq x y z
N MET A 1 -13.57 -1.22 -64.06
CA MET A 1 -12.96 -2.42 -63.45
C MET A 1 -12.53 -2.11 -62.01
N ARG A 2 -13.16 -2.81 -61.06
CA ARG A 2 -12.82 -3.08 -59.64
C ARG A 2 -12.04 -2.03 -58.82
N LYS A 3 -12.79 -1.19 -58.08
CA LYS A 3 -12.31 -0.50 -56.87
C LYS A 3 -12.21 -1.55 -55.74
N LYS A 4 -11.01 -1.85 -55.26
CA LYS A 4 -10.79 -2.74 -54.11
C LYS A 4 -10.84 -1.89 -52.84
N ILE A 5 -11.92 -2.03 -52.08
CA ILE A 5 -12.08 -1.47 -50.73
C ILE A 5 -11.30 -2.39 -49.79
N CYS A 6 -10.16 -1.92 -49.27
CA CYS A 6 -9.46 -2.59 -48.18
C CYS A 6 -10.18 -2.24 -46.87
N LEU A 7 -10.92 -3.22 -46.33
CA LEU A 7 -11.48 -3.13 -44.97
C LEU A 7 -10.36 -3.06 -43.94
N THR A 8 -10.24 -1.93 -43.26
CA THR A 8 -9.41 -1.75 -42.07
C THR A 8 -10.11 -2.42 -40.89
N ILE A 9 -9.61 -3.59 -40.47
CA ILE A 9 -10.05 -4.26 -39.24
C ILE A 9 -9.44 -3.50 -38.06
N PHE A 10 -10.23 -2.64 -37.42
CA PHE A 10 -9.85 -1.94 -36.19
C PHE A 10 -9.97 -2.93 -35.02
N ALA A 11 -8.87 -3.64 -34.73
CA ALA A 11 -8.79 -4.50 -33.56
C ALA A 11 -8.73 -3.61 -32.30
N LEU A 12 -9.87 -3.45 -31.63
CA LEU A 12 -9.94 -2.89 -30.28
C LEU A 12 -9.27 -3.87 -29.32
N PHE A 13 -7.99 -3.62 -29.02
CA PHE A 13 -7.31 -4.25 -27.90
C PHE A 13 -7.97 -3.74 -26.61
N PHE A 14 -8.98 -4.48 -26.13
CA PHE A 14 -9.46 -4.33 -24.76
C PHE A 14 -8.33 -4.80 -23.82
N THR A 15 -7.47 -3.88 -23.41
CA THR A 15 -6.58 -4.11 -22.27
C THR A 15 -7.46 -4.28 -21.04
N HIS A 16 -7.72 -5.53 -20.66
CA HIS A 16 -8.25 -5.88 -19.35
C HIS A 16 -7.25 -5.40 -18.29
N PHE A 17 -7.46 -4.18 -17.77
CA PHE A 17 -6.87 -3.80 -16.50
C PHE A 17 -7.57 -4.66 -15.44
N ALA A 18 -6.99 -5.82 -15.13
CA ALA A 18 -7.38 -6.56 -13.94
C ALA A 18 -7.23 -5.60 -12.75
N ALA A 19 -8.35 -5.25 -12.12
CA ALA A 19 -8.33 -4.52 -10.85
C ALA A 19 -7.70 -5.44 -9.80
N ALA A 20 -6.37 -5.44 -9.72
CA ALA A 20 -5.65 -6.13 -8.67
C ALA A 20 -6.00 -5.43 -7.36
N SER A 21 -6.76 -6.11 -6.50
CA SER A 21 -7.00 -5.64 -5.14
C SER A 21 -5.66 -5.56 -4.41
N CYS A 22 -5.47 -4.49 -3.63
CA CYS A 22 -4.26 -4.35 -2.84
C CYS A 22 -4.16 -5.48 -1.81
N PRO A 23 -2.96 -6.06 -1.61
CA PRO A 23 -2.78 -7.14 -0.65
C PRO A 23 -2.82 -6.57 0.78
N ASN A 24 -3.09 -7.46 1.73
CA ASN A 24 -2.86 -7.18 3.14
C ASN A 24 -1.39 -7.39 3.50
N ALA A 25 -0.89 -6.56 4.42
CA ALA A 25 0.41 -6.80 5.05
C ALA A 25 0.39 -8.10 5.85
N LYS A 26 1.55 -8.74 5.99
CA LYS A 26 1.73 -9.85 6.91
C LYS A 26 1.61 -9.37 8.36
N PRO A 27 1.36 -10.28 9.33
CA PRO A 27 1.50 -10.00 10.75
C PRO A 27 2.82 -9.29 11.09
N THR A 28 2.82 -8.45 12.12
CA THR A 28 4.01 -7.67 12.54
C THR A 28 5.18 -8.54 12.99
N ASP A 29 4.92 -9.77 13.44
CA ASP A 29 5.89 -10.80 13.82
C ASP A 29 6.36 -11.70 12.68
N ASP A 30 5.89 -11.50 11.46
CA ASP A 30 6.36 -12.23 10.30
C ASP A 30 7.72 -11.68 9.82
N VAL A 31 8.63 -12.57 9.43
CA VAL A 31 9.95 -12.19 8.87
C VAL A 31 9.85 -11.39 7.57
N ASN A 32 8.71 -11.46 6.89
CA ASN A 32 8.36 -10.72 5.69
C ASN A 32 7.39 -9.56 5.95
N PHE A 33 7.23 -9.14 7.22
CA PHE A 33 6.42 -8.00 7.58
C PHE A 33 6.83 -6.74 6.78
N CYS A 34 8.10 -6.35 6.86
CA CYS A 34 8.59 -5.13 6.22
C CYS A 34 8.30 -5.04 4.70
N PRO A 35 8.69 -6.04 3.88
CA PRO A 35 8.40 -5.99 2.44
C PRO A 35 6.90 -6.05 2.15
N SER A 36 6.14 -6.88 2.87
CA SER A 36 4.69 -6.99 2.62
C SER A 36 3.92 -5.72 3.01
N PHE A 37 4.31 -5.07 4.11
CA PHE A 37 3.71 -3.80 4.53
C PHE A 37 4.01 -2.67 3.54
N LYS A 38 5.25 -2.57 3.05
CA LYS A 38 5.60 -1.59 2.00
C LYS A 38 4.76 -1.81 0.74
N THR A 39 4.63 -3.05 0.28
CA THR A 39 3.80 -3.38 -0.89
C THR A 39 2.34 -2.98 -0.68
N ALA A 40 1.75 -3.34 0.46
CA ALA A 40 0.37 -3.00 0.78
C ALA A 40 0.17 -1.48 0.85
N ALA A 41 1.01 -0.76 1.59
CA ALA A 41 0.93 0.69 1.78
C ALA A 41 1.08 1.45 0.46
N THR A 42 2.05 1.08 -0.38
CA THR A 42 2.24 1.69 -1.71
C THR A 42 1.02 1.42 -2.60
N CYS A 43 0.49 0.19 -2.61
CA CYS A 43 -0.69 -0.13 -3.41
C CYS A 43 -1.90 0.71 -2.99
N TYR A 44 -2.21 0.75 -1.69
CA TYR A 44 -3.37 1.50 -1.20
C TYR A 44 -3.21 3.01 -1.41
N CYS A 45 -1.99 3.54 -1.28
CA CYS A 45 -1.67 4.92 -1.63
C CYS A 45 -2.01 5.24 -3.10
N VAL A 46 -1.57 4.40 -4.04
CA VAL A 46 -1.89 4.58 -5.48
C VAL A 46 -3.39 4.41 -5.74
N SER A 47 -4.02 3.41 -5.13
CA SER A 47 -5.47 3.17 -5.26
C SER A 47 -6.32 4.33 -4.74
N SER A 48 -5.77 5.14 -3.84
CA SER A 48 -6.40 6.36 -3.31
C SER A 48 -6.24 7.57 -4.25
N GLY A 49 -5.67 7.38 -5.45
CA GLY A 49 -5.51 8.39 -6.49
C GLY A 49 -4.19 9.16 -6.44
N LEU A 50 -3.21 8.71 -5.66
CA LEU A 50 -1.91 9.37 -5.58
C LEU A 50 -0.93 8.87 -6.65
N PRO A 51 -0.04 9.75 -7.17
CA PRO A 51 0.99 9.34 -8.11
C PRO A 51 1.91 8.28 -7.52
N SER A 52 2.25 7.25 -8.29
CA SER A 52 3.12 6.15 -7.85
C SER A 52 4.46 6.62 -7.29
N GLY A 53 5.06 7.65 -7.90
CA GLY A 53 6.30 8.25 -7.41
C GLY A 53 6.21 8.80 -5.99
N MET A 54 5.04 9.27 -5.55
CA MET A 54 4.82 9.74 -4.18
C MET A 54 4.59 8.58 -3.19
N CYS A 55 4.16 7.43 -3.67
CA CYS A 55 3.78 6.28 -2.84
C CYS A 55 4.92 5.29 -2.57
N GLN A 56 6.06 5.42 -3.26
CA GLN A 56 7.19 4.50 -3.14
C GLN A 56 8.11 4.80 -1.95
N ASP A 57 8.15 6.06 -1.51
CA ASP A 57 8.87 6.46 -0.30
C ASP A 57 7.93 6.43 0.91
N MET A 58 8.20 5.49 1.81
CA MET A 58 7.39 5.27 3.01
C MET A 58 7.47 6.45 3.99
N ASN A 59 8.57 7.21 4.03
CA ASN A 59 8.69 8.40 4.86
C ASN A 59 7.79 9.52 4.34
N SER A 60 7.82 9.76 3.03
CA SER A 60 6.95 10.72 2.38
C SER A 60 5.48 10.35 2.53
N LEU A 61 5.15 9.06 2.39
CA LEU A 61 3.79 8.56 2.60
C LEU A 61 3.33 8.80 4.04
N TYR A 62 4.14 8.42 5.04
CA TYR A 62 3.82 8.67 6.45
C TYR A 62 3.67 10.16 6.75
N SER A 63 4.62 10.98 6.30
CA SER A 63 4.59 12.44 6.50
C SER A 63 3.34 13.06 5.90
N ARG A 64 2.92 12.59 4.72
CA ARG A 64 1.66 13.02 4.10
C ARG A 64 0.45 12.61 4.93
N MET A 65 0.40 11.38 5.46
CA MET A 65 -0.67 10.95 6.36
C MET A 65 -0.75 11.89 7.58
N ILE A 66 0.39 12.18 8.22
CA ILE A 66 0.42 13.09 9.37
C ILE A 66 0.02 14.51 8.96
N SER A 67 0.47 15.01 7.81
CA SER A 67 0.13 16.35 7.35
C SER A 67 -1.36 16.52 7.03
N VAL A 68 -2.02 15.48 6.50
CA VAL A 68 -3.43 15.54 6.12
C VAL A 68 -4.35 15.31 7.31
N PHE A 69 -4.02 14.35 8.17
CA PHE A 69 -4.90 13.92 9.27
C PHE A 69 -4.49 14.47 10.65
N GLY A 70 -3.29 15.03 10.77
CA GLY A 70 -2.71 15.58 12.00
C GLY A 70 -2.09 14.54 12.94
N SER A 71 -2.47 13.26 12.83
CA SER A 71 -1.89 12.18 13.63
C SER A 71 -2.02 10.82 12.95
N LEU A 72 -1.19 9.86 13.38
CA LEU A 72 -1.28 8.47 12.92
C LEU A 72 -2.63 7.85 13.30
N GLN A 73 -3.12 8.12 14.52
CA GLN A 73 -4.43 7.67 15.00
C GLN A 73 -5.55 8.07 14.02
N LYS A 74 -5.66 9.36 13.71
CA LYS A 74 -6.71 9.87 12.81
C LYS A 74 -6.59 9.33 11.39
N ALA A 75 -5.37 9.16 10.88
CA ALA A 75 -5.16 8.55 9.58
C ALA A 75 -5.60 7.07 9.56
N CYS A 76 -5.32 6.34 10.63
CA CYS A 76 -5.72 4.93 10.79
C CYS A 76 -7.21 4.73 11.10
N GLU A 77 -7.88 5.73 11.66
CA GLU A 77 -9.35 5.79 11.79
C GLU A 77 -10.05 6.07 10.46
N TYR A 78 -9.40 6.84 9.57
CA TYR A 78 -9.97 7.22 8.27
C TYR A 78 -9.88 6.10 7.23
N GLN A 79 -8.79 5.32 7.21
CA GLN A 79 -8.64 4.21 6.28
C GLN A 79 -9.65 3.08 6.56
N LYS A 80 -9.99 2.28 5.54
CA LYS A 80 -11.08 1.27 5.62
C LYS A 80 -10.63 -0.17 5.35
N TYR A 81 -9.33 -0.41 5.23
CA TYR A 81 -8.78 -1.67 4.71
C TYR A 81 -8.28 -2.61 5.82
N THR A 82 -7.97 -2.07 7.00
CA THR A 82 -7.56 -2.84 8.17
C THR A 82 -8.16 -2.24 9.45
N SER A 83 -8.00 -2.90 10.59
CA SER A 83 -8.42 -2.32 11.87
C SER A 83 -7.56 -1.11 12.22
N THR A 84 -8.11 -0.15 12.95
CA THR A 84 -7.36 1.05 13.37
C THR A 84 -6.10 0.66 14.15
N GLN A 85 -6.21 -0.30 15.08
CA GLN A 85 -5.06 -0.73 15.87
C GLN A 85 -4.01 -1.44 15.01
N ASP A 86 -4.41 -2.31 14.07
CA ASP A 86 -3.45 -2.95 13.16
C ASP A 86 -2.73 -1.95 12.28
N CYS A 87 -3.43 -0.91 11.80
CA CYS A 87 -2.80 0.18 11.06
C CYS A 87 -1.72 0.88 11.90
N ILE A 88 -2.04 1.22 13.15
CA ILE A 88 -1.12 1.89 14.07
C ILE A 88 0.09 0.99 14.39
N ASP A 89 -0.17 -0.28 14.71
CA ASP A 89 0.85 -1.27 15.02
C ASP A 89 1.79 -1.50 13.84
N ASN A 90 1.25 -1.63 12.63
CA ASN A 90 2.05 -1.79 11.42
C ASN A 90 2.97 -0.57 11.19
N TRP A 91 2.44 0.66 11.30
CA TRP A 91 3.27 1.86 11.15
C TRP A 91 4.32 2.00 12.25
N ASN A 92 3.97 1.73 13.50
CA ASN A 92 4.93 1.77 14.60
C ASN A 92 6.01 0.72 14.45
N CYS A 93 5.66 -0.53 14.11
CA CYS A 93 6.66 -1.57 13.84
C CYS A 93 7.56 -1.20 12.67
N TYR A 94 7.00 -0.64 11.60
CA TYR A 94 7.79 -0.21 10.45
C TYR A 94 8.80 0.88 10.81
N LEU A 95 8.38 1.91 11.53
CA LEU A 95 9.19 3.10 11.83
C LEU A 95 10.10 2.96 13.04
N ARG A 96 9.70 2.17 14.05
CA ARG A 96 10.32 2.17 15.39
C ARG A 96 10.76 0.80 15.85
N GLY A 97 10.28 -0.29 15.22
CA GLY A 97 10.52 -1.64 15.70
C GLY A 97 9.88 -1.89 17.06
N GLY A 98 10.51 -2.74 17.86
CA GLY A 98 10.05 -3.10 19.21
C GLY A 98 8.99 -4.18 19.20
N VAL A 99 7.89 -3.93 19.91
CA VAL A 99 6.73 -4.82 20.02
C VAL A 99 5.45 -4.05 19.73
N ASP A 100 4.48 -4.73 19.12
CA ASP A 100 3.16 -4.14 18.87
C ASP A 100 2.22 -4.23 20.09
N SER A 101 1.00 -3.72 19.94
CA SER A 101 -0.01 -3.72 21.02
C SER A 101 -0.42 -5.12 21.51
N ARG A 102 -0.13 -6.17 20.74
CA ARG A 102 -0.40 -7.57 21.04
C ARG A 102 0.83 -8.31 21.61
N GLY A 103 1.93 -7.61 21.84
CA GLY A 103 3.19 -8.19 22.31
C GLY A 103 3.97 -8.94 21.25
N ARG A 104 3.66 -8.74 19.96
CA ARG A 104 4.35 -9.38 18.84
C ARG A 104 5.61 -8.59 18.48
N ILE A 105 6.71 -9.31 18.26
CA ILE A 105 8.02 -8.71 17.97
C ILE A 105 8.03 -8.19 16.54
N CYS A 106 8.27 -6.91 16.34
CA CYS A 106 8.30 -6.32 15.00
C CYS A 106 9.37 -6.97 14.11
N ASN A 107 8.94 -7.39 12.91
CA ASN A 107 9.71 -8.08 11.87
C ASN A 107 10.52 -9.27 12.40
N SER A 108 10.01 -9.97 13.43
CA SER A 108 10.69 -11.06 14.16
C SER A 108 12.07 -10.71 14.73
N THR A 109 12.46 -9.43 14.76
CA THR A 109 13.85 -9.01 15.03
C THR A 109 13.96 -7.88 16.05
N TYR A 110 12.84 -7.38 16.57
CA TYR A 110 12.74 -6.15 17.39
C TYR A 110 13.16 -4.87 16.67
N LYS A 111 13.62 -4.95 15.42
CA LYS A 111 14.14 -3.82 14.68
C LYS A 111 13.04 -3.15 13.86
N ALA A 112 13.21 -1.85 13.64
CA ALA A 112 12.45 -1.14 12.64
C ALA A 112 12.77 -1.70 11.24
N CYS A 113 11.86 -1.48 10.30
CA CYS A 113 12.08 -1.83 8.90
C CYS A 113 13.01 -0.84 8.18
N GLN A 114 13.27 0.31 8.80
CA GLN A 114 13.96 1.46 8.23
C GLN A 114 15.24 1.75 9.00
#